data_AF-A0A940MRT4-F1
#
_entry.id   AF-A0A940MRT4-F1
#
_cell.length_a   1.000
_cell.length_b   1.000
_cell.length_c   1.000
_cell.angle_alpha   90.00
_cell.angle_beta   90.00
_cell.angle_gamma   90.00
#
_symmetry.space_group_name_H-M   'P 1'
#
loop_
_entity.id
_entity.type
_entity.pdbx_description
1 polymer ?
#
loop_
_entity_poly.entity_id
_entity_poly.type
_entity_poly.pdbx_seq_one_letter_code
_entity_poly.pdbx_strand_id
1 'polypeptide(L)' 'MTIAEYVAFRKDMGDTQAKIADDLAIADCYLSQILNGVRTPGSDVMRRISMATGGVVDMNSWLRHGIHDGETQ' A
#
# COMPACT_ATOMS: atom_id res chain seq x y z
N MET A 1 4.87 6.38 6.89
CA MET A 1 4.07 5.19 7.20
C MET A 1 4.03 4.30 5.95
N THR A 2 4.06 2.97 6.08
CA THR A 2 3.89 2.05 4.95
C THR A 2 2.43 1.95 4.52
N ILE A 3 2.16 1.42 3.32
CA ILE A 3 0.77 1.18 2.88
C ILE A 3 0.04 0.19 3.79
N ALA A 4 0.74 -0.80 4.34
CA ALA A 4 0.17 -1.79 5.24
C ALA A 4 -0.29 -1.17 6.55
N GLU A 5 0.56 -0.32 7.14
CA GLU A 5 0.21 0.46 8.34
C GLU A 5 -0.95 1.43 8.07
N TYR A 6 -0.96 2.11 6.92
CA TYR A 6 -2.07 3.00 6.53
C TYR A 6 -3.40 2.25 6.44
N VAL A 7 -3.41 1.09 5.80
CA VAL A 7 -4.61 0.26 5.67
C VAL A 7 -5.06 -0.28 7.03
N ALA A 8 -4.13 -0.73 7.87
CA ALA A 8 -4.44 -1.20 9.23
C ALA A 8 -5.06 -0.08 10.08
N PHE A 9 -4.48 1.12 10.04
CA PHE A 9 -4.99 2.30 10.74
C PHE A 9 -6.41 2.66 10.29
N ARG A 10 -6.69 2.66 8.98
CA ARG A 10 -8.03 2.93 8.47
C ARG A 10 -9.04 1.84 8.81
N LYS A 11 -8.62 0.58 8.79
CA LYS A 11 -9.47 -0.54 9.23
C LYS A 11 -9.85 -0.42 10.71
N ASP A 12 -8.94 0.03 11.56
CA ASP A 12 -9.22 0.29 12.99
C ASP A 12 -10.25 1.42 13.16
N MET A 13 -10.24 2.42 12.28
CA MET A 13 -11.26 3.48 12.20
C MET A 13 -12.60 3.03 11.61
N GLY A 14 -12.73 1.77 11.20
CA GLY A 14 -13.96 1.19 10.65
C GLY A 14 -14.08 1.27 9.13
N ASP A 15 -13.05 1.70 8.40
CA ASP A 15 -13.05 1.61 6.94
C ASP A 15 -12.88 0.16 6.47
N THR A 16 -13.55 -0.19 5.37
CA THR A 16 -13.32 -1.47 4.69
C THR A 16 -12.17 -1.35 3.71
N GLN A 17 -11.51 -2.47 3.41
CA GLN A 17 -10.45 -2.50 2.41
C GLN A 17 -10.92 -2.02 1.03
N ALA A 18 -12.16 -2.33 0.65
CA ALA A 18 -12.77 -1.85 -0.59
C ALA A 18 -12.90 -0.33 -0.62
N LYS A 19 -13.34 0.29 0.48
CA LYS A 19 -13.43 1.75 0.61
C LYS A 19 -12.05 2.41 0.56
N ILE A 20 -11.04 1.79 1.18
CA ILE A 20 -9.66 2.30 1.13
C ILE A 20 -9.10 2.20 -0.29
N ALA A 21 -9.36 1.09 -1.00
CA ALA A 21 -8.92 0.91 -2.38
C ALA A 21 -9.58 1.93 -3.33
N ASP A 22 -10.87 2.18 -3.16
CA ASP A 22 -11.64 3.20 -3.89
C ASP A 22 -11.05 4.60 -3.68
N ASP A 23 -10.77 4.98 -2.43
CA ASP A 23 -10.14 6.25 -2.05
C ASP A 23 -8.72 6.42 -2.64
N LEU A 24 -7.98 5.32 -2.74
CA LEU A 24 -6.67 5.27 -3.40
C LEU A 24 -6.75 5.16 -4.93
N ALA A 25 -7.96 5.09 -5.49
CA ALA A 25 -8.23 4.90 -6.92
C ALA A 25 -7.51 3.69 -7.53
N ILE A 26 -7.50 2.57 -6.80
CA ILE A 26 -6.95 1.27 -7.21
C ILE A 26 -7.96 0.15 -6.98
N ALA A 27 -7.79 -0.98 -7.65
CA ALA A 27 -8.64 -2.15 -7.41
C ALA A 27 -8.37 -2.77 -6.02
N ASP A 28 -9.41 -3.26 -5.35
CA ASP A 28 -9.31 -3.92 -4.04
C ASP A 28 -8.41 -5.16 -4.08
N CYS A 29 -8.51 -5.96 -5.15
CA CYS A 29 -7.68 -7.13 -5.39
C CYS A 29 -6.21 -6.75 -5.57
N TYR A 30 -5.96 -5.60 -6.20
CA TYR A 30 -4.61 -5.09 -6.40
C TYR A 30 -4.01 -4.58 -5.09
N LEU A 31 -4.79 -3.86 -4.28
CA LEU A 31 -4.39 -3.49 -2.92
C LEU A 31 -4.07 -4.73 -2.09
N SER A 32 -4.85 -5.80 -2.20
CA SER A 32 -4.57 -7.05 -1.48
C SER A 32 -3.25 -7.70 -1.92
N GLN A 33 -2.95 -7.76 -3.23
CA GLN A 33 -1.67 -8.27 -3.72
C GLN A 33 -0.47 -7.47 -3.20
N ILE A 34 -0.63 -6.15 -3.13
CA ILE A 34 0.36 -5.24 -2.58
C ILE A 34 0.59 -5.52 -1.09
N LEU A 35 -0.49 -5.62 -0.31
CA LEU A 35 -0.41 -5.86 1.13
C LEU A 35 0.19 -7.22 1.50
N ASN A 36 0.00 -8.23 0.64
CA ASN A 36 0.58 -9.56 0.81
C ASN A 36 2.03 -9.66 0.28
N GLY A 37 2.61 -8.56 -0.23
CA GLY A 37 3.96 -8.58 -0.80
C GLY A 37 4.08 -9.30 -2.15
N VAL A 38 2.99 -9.83 -2.69
CA VAL A 38 2.95 -10.54 -3.99
C VAL A 38 3.31 -9.60 -5.14
N ARG A 39 2.98 -8.32 -5.02
CA ARG A 39 3.20 -7.34 -6.08
C ARG A 39 3.67 -6.00 -5.56
N THR A 40 4.80 -5.53 -6.05
CA THR A 40 5.24 -4.14 -5.86
C THR A 40 4.57 -3.24 -6.89
N PRO A 41 3.91 -2.14 -6.49
CA PRO A 41 3.33 -1.21 -7.45
C PRO A 41 4.39 -0.47 -8.25
N GLY A 42 4.07 -0.07 -9.48
CA GLY A 42 4.96 0.77 -10.28
C GLY A 42 5.08 2.19 -9.72
N SER A 43 6.09 2.94 -10.16
CA SER A 43 6.39 4.31 -9.69
C SER A 43 5.19 5.27 -9.82
N ASP A 44 4.40 5.12 -10.89
CA ASP A 44 3.19 5.92 -11.10
C ASP A 44 2.13 5.64 -10.03
N VAL A 45 1.85 4.37 -9.76
CA VAL A 45 0.91 3.94 -8.72
C VAL A 45 1.38 4.38 -7.34
N MET A 46 2.67 4.21 -7.03
CA MET A 46 3.23 4.69 -5.76
C MET A 46 3.02 6.20 -5.58
N ARG A 47 3.26 7.00 -6.63
CA ARG A 47 3.01 8.44 -6.62
C ARG A 47 1.53 8.74 -6.38
N ARG A 48 0.63 8.05 -7.08
CA ARG A 48 -0.83 8.23 -6.92
C ARG A 48 -1.28 7.91 -5.51
N ILE A 49 -0.81 6.80 -4.92
CA ILE A 49 -1.10 6.45 -3.52
C ILE A 49 -0.55 7.52 -2.58
N SER A 50 0.67 8.01 -2.81
CA SER A 50 1.24 9.08 -1.98
C SER A 50 0.41 10.36 -2.04
N MET A 51 -0.05 10.76 -3.24
CA MET A 51 -0.93 11.92 -3.41
C MET A 51 -2.31 11.72 -2.79
N ALA A 52 -2.94 10.55 -3.00
CA ALA A 52 -4.26 10.22 -2.43
C ALA A 52 -4.24 10.20 -0.90
N THR A 53 -3.14 9.73 -0.32
CA THR A 53 -2.94 9.73 1.14
C THR A 53 -2.44 11.06 1.70
N GLY A 54 -2.29 12.10 0.88
CA GLY A 54 -1.77 13.41 1.32
C GLY A 54 -0.33 13.38 1.81
N GLY A 55 0.50 12.47 1.27
CA GLY A 55 1.90 12.29 1.64
C GLY A 55 2.13 11.39 2.86
N VAL A 56 1.06 10.81 3.44
CA VAL A 56 1.18 9.91 4.60
C VAL A 56 1.92 8.62 4.24
N VAL A 57 1.62 8.05 3.07
CA VAL A 57 2.34 6.93 2.50
C VAL A 57 3.41 7.46 1.54
N ASP A 58 4.65 7.48 2.01
CA ASP A 58 5.78 7.99 1.22
C ASP A 58 6.29 6.95 0.20
N MET A 59 6.77 7.42 -0.95
CA MET A 59 7.33 6.56 -2.00
C MET A 59 8.53 5.73 -1.51
N ASN A 60 9.33 6.22 -0.56
CA ASN A 60 10.44 5.46 0.02
C ASN A 60 9.98 4.34 0.96
N SER A 61 8.74 4.38 1.44
CA SER A 61 8.20 3.32 2.30
C SER A 61 8.06 1.99 1.54
N TRP A 62 7.93 2.06 0.21
CA TRP A 62 7.90 0.89 -0.67
C TRP A 62 9.27 0.24 -0.83
N LEU A 63 10.34 1.04 -0.86
CA LEU A 63 11.73 0.55 -0.94
C LEU A 63 12.16 -0.16 0.36
N ARG A 64 11.67 0.31 1.50
CA ARG A 64 11.90 -0.35 2.80
C ARG A 64 11.22 -1.71 2.92
N HIS A 65 10.13 -1.93 2.19
CA HIS A 65 9.41 -3.20 2.18
C HIS A 65 10.01 -4.23 1.20
N GLY A 66 10.82 -3.78 0.24
CA GLY A 66 11.56 -4.66 -0.69
C GLY A 66 12.76 -5.37 -0.07
N ILE A 67 13.14 -5.05 1.18
CA ILE A 67 14.19 -5.75 1.93
C ILE A 67 13.54 -6.81 2.84
N HIS A 68 12.74 -7.72 2.27
CA HIS A 68 12.36 -8.97 2.95
C HIS A 68 12.05 -10.14 1.99
N ASP A 69 12.34 -10.01 0.69
CA ASP A 69 12.26 -11.13 -0.26
C ASP A 69 13.67 -11.40 -0.79
N GLY A 70 14.41 -12.22 -0.05
CA GLY A 70 15.81 -12.48 -0.36
C GLY A 70 16.59 -13.39 0.57
N GLU A 71 15.96 -14.23 1.40
CA GLU A 71 16.64 -15.40 2.01
C GLU A 71 15.69 -16.60 2.04
N THR A 72 15.70 -17.37 0.95
CA THR A 72 15.47 -18.82 1.02
C THR A 72 16.49 -19.48 0.12
N GLN A 73 17.59 -19.96 0.72
CA GLN A 73 18.31 -21.14 0.27
C GLN A 73 19.05 -21.78 1.45
#